data_AF-A0A952DBZ6-F1
#
_entry.id   AF-A0A952DBZ6-F1
#
_cell.length_a   1.000
_cell.length_b   1.000
_cell.length_c   1.000
_cell.angle_alpha   90.00
_cell.angle_beta   90.00
_cell.angle_gamma   90.00
#
_symmetry.space_group_name_H-M   'P 1'
#
loop_
_entity.id
_entity.type
_entity.pdbx_description
1 polymer ?
#
loop_
_entity_poly.entity_id
_entity_poly.type
_entity_poly.pdbx_seq_one_letter_code
_entity_poly.pdbx_strand_id
1 'polypeptide(L)'
;MQRRVFLRNSALALVTMGLSPSFLRRTALGMTLPEATKGTVLICLFQRGAADALNVVVPFGEAHYYALRPAIAIAPPSRGAGDAGAVDLDGFFGLHPALSPLKPLWDRGLLAPIHAVGSPSATRSHFDAQDYMESATPDNKGTSD
;
A
#
# COMPACT_ATOMS: atom_id res chain seq x y z
N MET A 1 53.21 12.34 -13.68
CA MET A 1 51.82 12.30 -14.18
C MET A 1 50.90 12.92 -13.13
N GLN A 2 50.08 13.92 -13.49
CA GLN A 2 49.19 14.61 -12.55
C GLN A 2 47.96 13.72 -12.26
N ARG A 3 47.75 13.31 -11.00
CA ARG A 3 46.63 12.42 -10.60
C ARG A 3 45.26 12.92 -11.08
N ARG A 4 45.07 14.24 -11.06
CA ARG A 4 43.85 14.90 -11.55
C ARG A 4 43.61 14.68 -13.03
N VAL A 5 44.65 14.70 -13.86
CA VAL A 5 44.55 14.50 -15.31
C VAL A 5 44.24 13.04 -15.63
N PHE A 6 44.87 12.11 -14.92
CA PHE A 6 44.59 10.68 -15.05
C PHE A 6 43.13 10.35 -14.69
N LEU A 7 42.66 10.79 -13.51
CA LEU A 7 41.28 10.56 -13.09
C LEU A 7 40.26 11.17 -14.04
N ARG A 8 40.52 12.38 -14.56
CA ARG A 8 39.64 13.05 -15.53
C ARG A 8 39.53 12.27 -16.83
N ASN A 9 40.66 11.83 -17.39
CA ASN A 9 40.67 11.13 -18.66
C ASN A 9 40.08 9.71 -18.54
N SER A 10 40.32 9.01 -17.43
CA SER A 10 39.73 7.69 -17.16
C SER A 10 38.21 7.76 -16.95
N ALA A 11 37.71 8.79 -16.23
CA ALA A 11 36.27 9.01 -16.07
C ALA A 11 35.59 9.31 -17.41
N LEU A 12 36.22 10.13 -18.25
CA LEU A 12 35.71 10.44 -19.59
C LEU A 12 35.64 9.18 -20.47
N ALA A 13 36.67 8.34 -20.44
CA ALA A 13 36.70 7.08 -21.18
C ALA A 13 35.58 6.10 -20.78
N LEU A 14 35.30 5.98 -19.47
CA LEU A 14 34.21 5.13 -18.96
C LEU A 14 32.83 5.59 -19.46
N VAL A 15 32.61 6.91 -19.51
CA VAL A 15 31.36 7.49 -20.01
C VAL A 15 31.22 7.29 -21.52
N THR A 16 32.28 7.52 -22.29
CA THR A 16 32.23 7.37 -23.76
C THR A 16 32.06 5.93 -24.22
N MET A 17 32.53 4.96 -23.43
CA MET A 17 32.40 3.53 -23.73
C MET A 17 31.08 2.92 -23.23
N GLY A 18 30.19 3.70 -22.62
CA GLY A 18 28.91 3.20 -22.09
C GLY A 18 29.04 2.28 -20.87
N LEU A 19 30.24 2.20 -20.28
CA LEU A 19 30.53 1.42 -19.07
C LEU A 19 30.24 2.23 -17.79
N SER A 20 29.30 3.18 -17.86
CA SER A 20 28.89 3.95 -16.70
C SER A 20 28.21 3.02 -15.69
N PRO A 21 28.66 2.98 -14.42
CA PRO A 21 27.95 2.28 -13.36
C PRO A 21 26.45 2.63 -13.35
N SER A 22 25.61 1.62 -13.17
CA SER A 22 24.14 1.77 -13.18
C SER A 22 23.65 2.83 -12.18
N PHE A 23 24.35 2.98 -11.05
CA PHE A 23 24.08 4.04 -10.08
C PHE A 23 24.22 5.45 -10.68
N LEU A 24 25.29 5.72 -11.45
CA LEU A 24 25.51 7.02 -12.10
C LEU A 24 24.46 7.30 -13.19
N ARG A 25 24.06 6.27 -13.95
CA ARG A 25 22.99 6.40 -14.93
C ARG A 25 21.65 6.72 -14.27
N ARG A 26 21.32 6.05 -13.16
CA ARG A 26 20.11 6.34 -12.35
C ARG A 26 20.14 7.74 -11.74
N THR A 27 21.30 8.20 -11.22
CA THR A 27 21.41 9.56 -10.68
C THR A 27 21.27 10.61 -11.78
N ALA A 28 21.93 10.45 -12.91
CA ALA A 28 21.82 11.38 -14.04
C ALA A 28 20.38 11.49 -14.57
N LEU A 29 19.69 10.35 -14.73
CA LEU A 29 18.29 10.32 -15.15
C LEU A 29 17.35 10.95 -14.10
N GLY A 30 17.64 10.75 -12.80
CA GLY A 30 16.90 11.38 -11.70
C GLY A 30 17.13 12.91 -11.62
N MET A 31 18.30 13.40 -12.02
CA MET A 31 18.61 14.83 -12.09
C MET A 31 17.95 15.53 -13.28
N THR A 32 17.66 14.80 -14.36
CA THR A 32 16.99 15.33 -15.57
C THR A 32 15.48 15.18 -15.54
N LEU A 33 14.88 14.74 -14.43
CA LEU A 33 13.43 14.84 -14.30
C LEU A 33 13.08 16.33 -14.40
N PRO A 34 12.34 16.76 -15.45
CA PRO A 34 11.90 18.14 -15.55
C PRO A 34 11.15 18.44 -14.26
N GLU A 35 11.63 19.44 -13.51
CA GLU A 35 11.07 20.00 -12.28
C GLU A 35 9.92 19.13 -11.77
N ALA A 36 10.24 18.02 -11.07
CA ALA A 36 9.32 16.92 -10.77
C ALA A 36 7.93 17.50 -10.62
N THR A 37 7.10 17.33 -11.67
CA THR A 37 5.79 18.00 -11.76
C THR A 37 5.17 17.90 -10.39
N LYS A 38 4.60 18.98 -9.85
CA LYS A 38 3.74 18.95 -8.65
C LYS A 38 2.55 18.00 -8.90
N GLY A 39 2.84 16.73 -9.07
CA GLY A 39 1.93 15.65 -9.34
C GLY A 39 1.43 15.15 -8.01
N THR A 40 0.24 14.58 -8.04
CA THR A 40 -0.34 13.93 -6.88
C THR A 40 0.58 12.79 -6.44
N VAL A 41 1.12 12.88 -5.23
CA VAL A 41 1.87 11.80 -4.61
C VAL A 41 0.87 10.75 -4.12
N LEU A 42 0.95 9.54 -4.66
CA LEU A 42 0.22 8.39 -4.14
C LEU A 42 1.08 7.70 -3.09
N ILE A 43 0.56 7.59 -1.86
CA ILE A 43 1.16 6.78 -0.80
C ILE A 43 0.38 5.48 -0.71
N CYS A 44 1.02 4.36 -1.03
CA CYS A 44 0.45 3.03 -0.88
C CYS A 44 0.99 2.36 0.39
N LEU A 45 0.11 1.95 1.30
CA LEU A 45 0.46 1.27 2.54
C LEU A 45 0.04 -0.20 2.46
N PHE A 46 1.00 -1.10 2.28
CA PHE A 46 0.76 -2.54 2.27
C PHE A 46 0.85 -3.13 3.69
N GLN A 47 -0.27 -3.58 4.24
CA GLN A 47 -0.32 -4.25 5.53
C GLN A 47 0.02 -5.73 5.40
N ARG A 48 1.30 -6.08 5.57
CA ARG A 48 1.75 -7.48 5.60
C ARG A 48 1.32 -8.17 6.90
N GLY A 49 1.11 -9.48 6.86
CA GLY A 49 0.82 -10.27 8.06
C GLY A 49 -0.66 -10.56 8.33
N ALA A 50 -1.47 -10.67 7.27
CA ALA A 50 -2.88 -11.07 7.33
C ALA A 50 -3.78 -10.10 8.13
N ALA A 51 -3.86 -8.85 7.67
CA ALA A 51 -4.85 -7.90 8.18
C ALA A 51 -6.27 -8.47 8.02
N ASP A 52 -7.00 -8.53 9.13
CA ASP A 52 -8.38 -9.02 9.13
C ASP A 52 -9.35 -7.94 8.63
N ALA A 53 -9.60 -7.93 7.32
CA ALA A 53 -10.43 -6.92 6.68
C ALA A 53 -11.85 -6.82 7.28
N LEU A 54 -12.41 -7.93 7.75
CA LEU A 54 -13.74 -7.98 8.38
C LEU A 54 -13.76 -7.37 9.79
N ASN A 55 -12.61 -7.24 10.46
CA ASN A 55 -12.50 -6.50 11.70
C ASN A 55 -11.99 -5.06 11.50
N VAL A 56 -11.38 -4.74 10.35
CA VAL A 56 -11.03 -3.36 9.97
C VAL A 56 -12.28 -2.58 9.59
N VAL A 57 -13.11 -3.14 8.69
CA VAL A 57 -14.45 -2.63 8.37
C VAL A 57 -15.47 -3.72 8.66
N VAL A 58 -16.10 -3.55 9.81
CA VAL A 58 -16.98 -4.49 10.49
C VAL A 58 -18.38 -4.42 9.86
N PRO A 59 -18.87 -5.50 9.23
CA PRO A 59 -20.26 -5.59 8.79
C PRO A 59 -21.18 -5.93 9.98
N PHE A 60 -21.33 -5.01 10.94
CA PHE A 60 -22.09 -5.28 12.18
C PHE A 60 -23.59 -5.52 11.93
N GLY A 61 -24.11 -5.11 10.76
CA GLY A 61 -25.48 -5.44 10.33
C GLY A 61 -25.65 -6.89 9.87
N GLU A 62 -24.57 -7.64 9.66
CA GLU A 62 -24.60 -9.01 9.14
C GLU A 62 -24.59 -10.06 10.26
N ALA A 63 -25.65 -10.86 10.36
CA ALA A 63 -25.76 -11.89 11.39
C ALA A 63 -24.70 -13.00 11.23
N HIS A 64 -24.34 -13.37 9.99
CA HIS A 64 -23.34 -14.41 9.76
C HIS A 64 -21.95 -14.00 10.25
N TYR A 65 -21.62 -12.71 10.30
CA TYR A 65 -20.35 -12.24 10.83
C TYR A 65 -20.16 -12.70 12.28
N TYR A 66 -21.19 -12.53 13.12
CA TYR A 66 -21.17 -12.96 14.51
C TYR A 66 -21.20 -14.49 14.66
N ALA A 67 -22.01 -15.17 13.86
CA ALA A 67 -22.13 -16.63 13.90
C ALA A 67 -20.81 -17.34 13.52
N LEU A 68 -20.10 -16.80 12.52
CA LEU A 68 -18.84 -17.37 12.02
C LEU A 68 -17.62 -16.92 12.83
N ARG A 69 -17.74 -15.90 13.69
CA ARG A 69 -16.62 -15.29 14.43
C ARG A 69 -16.90 -15.10 15.92
N PRO A 70 -17.40 -16.10 16.65
CA PRO A 70 -17.87 -15.93 18.02
C PRO A 70 -16.80 -15.42 19.00
N ALA A 71 -15.52 -15.71 18.74
CA ALA A 71 -14.41 -15.32 19.63
C ALA A 71 -13.77 -13.96 19.31
N ILE A 72 -13.97 -13.44 18.09
CA ILE A 72 -13.21 -12.27 17.58
C ILE A 72 -14.09 -11.19 16.97
N ALA A 73 -15.41 -11.40 16.88
CA ALA A 73 -16.33 -10.42 16.34
C ALA A 73 -16.34 -9.13 17.17
N ILE A 74 -16.35 -7.99 16.49
CA ILE A 74 -16.51 -6.68 17.12
C ILE A 74 -17.99 -6.43 17.37
N ALA A 75 -18.32 -6.04 18.61
CA ALA A 75 -19.70 -5.76 19.00
C ALA A 75 -20.31 -4.64 18.13
N PRO A 76 -21.64 -4.67 17.89
CA PRO A 76 -22.32 -3.57 17.21
C PRO A 76 -22.08 -2.21 17.90
N PRO A 77 -22.27 -1.08 17.19
CA PRO A 77 -22.18 0.24 17.79
C PRO A 77 -23.09 0.36 19.02
N SER A 78 -22.52 0.73 20.17
CA SER A 78 -23.29 0.93 21.40
C SER A 78 -23.42 2.43 21.69
N ARG A 79 -24.57 2.85 22.24
CA ARG A 79 -24.82 4.26 22.63
C ARG A 79 -24.20 4.63 23.99
N GLY A 80 -23.38 3.77 24.59
CA GLY A 80 -22.87 3.91 25.96
C GLY A 80 -21.36 4.14 26.02
N ALA A 81 -20.91 4.80 27.09
CA ALA A 81 -19.51 5.08 27.39
C ALA A 81 -18.75 3.76 27.70
N GLY A 82 -18.14 3.19 26.67
CA GLY A 82 -17.40 1.95 26.71
C GLY A 82 -17.01 1.55 25.28
N ASP A 83 -15.95 2.19 24.77
CA ASP A 83 -15.48 2.24 23.37
C ASP A 83 -15.05 0.89 22.73
N ALA A 84 -15.74 -0.21 23.03
CA ALA A 84 -15.39 -1.55 22.53
C ALA A 84 -16.19 -1.98 21.27
N GLY A 85 -17.23 -1.24 20.90
CA GLY A 85 -18.06 -1.54 19.73
C GLY A 85 -17.52 -0.94 18.43
N ALA A 86 -18.04 -1.40 17.31
CA ALA A 86 -17.73 -0.82 16.00
C ALA A 86 -18.16 0.66 15.94
N VAL A 87 -17.38 1.48 15.25
CA VAL A 87 -17.70 2.89 15.00
C VAL A 87 -18.57 2.96 13.75
N ASP A 88 -19.85 3.26 13.93
CA ASP A 88 -20.83 3.27 12.85
C ASP A 88 -20.42 4.20 11.69
N LEU A 89 -20.44 3.69 10.46
CA LEU A 89 -20.19 4.45 9.23
C LEU A 89 -21.49 4.81 8.51
N ASP A 90 -22.42 3.86 8.39
CA ASP A 90 -23.62 3.98 7.53
C ASP A 90 -24.86 3.22 8.04
N GLY A 91 -24.84 2.67 9.25
CA GLY A 91 -25.89 1.85 9.83
C GLY A 91 -25.80 0.36 9.52
N PHE A 92 -24.83 -0.08 8.71
CA PHE A 92 -24.56 -1.49 8.42
C PHE A 92 -23.09 -1.86 8.64
N PHE A 93 -22.18 -1.00 8.19
CA PHE A 93 -20.74 -1.12 8.36
C PHE A 93 -20.22 -0.16 9.43
N GLY A 94 -19.18 -0.59 10.13
CA GLY A 94 -18.46 0.23 11.09
C GLY A 94 -16.95 0.03 11.02
N LEU A 95 -16.18 0.95 11.58
CA LEU A 95 -14.74 0.77 11.76
C LEU A 95 -14.46 0.00 13.04
N HIS A 96 -13.33 -0.71 13.10
CA HIS A 96 -12.76 -1.14 14.37
C HIS A 96 -12.67 0.05 15.34
N PRO A 97 -12.96 -0.09 16.66
CA PRO A 97 -12.83 1.03 17.59
C PRO A 97 -11.44 1.67 17.63
N ALA A 98 -10.37 0.88 17.49
CA ALA A 98 -9.00 1.40 17.35
C ALA A 98 -8.78 2.29 16.10
N LEU A 99 -9.68 2.23 15.12
CA LEU A 99 -9.69 3.05 13.91
C LEU A 99 -10.64 4.25 14.01
N SER A 100 -11.21 4.53 15.19
CA SER A 100 -12.01 5.74 15.45
C SER A 100 -11.40 7.04 14.91
N PRO A 101 -10.07 7.27 14.97
CA PRO A 101 -9.46 8.47 14.39
C PRO A 101 -9.68 8.66 12.88
N LEU A 102 -10.09 7.62 12.14
CA LEU A 102 -10.41 7.70 10.72
C LEU A 102 -11.84 8.14 10.43
N LYS A 103 -12.75 8.06 11.40
CA LYS A 103 -14.16 8.45 11.25
C LYS A 103 -14.37 9.88 10.74
N PRO A 104 -13.62 10.90 11.19
CA PRO A 104 -13.74 12.25 10.63
C PRO A 104 -13.39 12.35 9.13
N LEU A 105 -12.54 11.44 8.60
CA LEU A 105 -12.24 11.39 7.18
C LEU A 105 -13.42 10.82 6.39
N TRP A 106 -14.07 9.78 6.91
CA TRP A 106 -15.31 9.25 6.34
C TRP A 106 -16.42 10.30 6.30
N ASP A 107 -16.66 10.96 7.43
CA ASP A 107 -17.73 11.99 7.55
C ASP A 107 -17.53 13.16 6.58
N ARG A 108 -16.28 13.41 6.16
CA ARG A 108 -15.91 14.43 5.17
C ARG A 108 -15.90 13.93 3.72
N GLY A 109 -16.18 12.65 3.47
CA GLY A 109 -16.08 12.03 2.14
C GLY A 109 -14.63 11.85 1.64
N LEU A 110 -13.65 11.82 2.55
CA LEU A 110 -12.22 11.69 2.24
C LEU A 110 -11.67 10.27 2.48
N LEU A 111 -12.50 9.36 2.99
CA LEU A 111 -12.19 7.96 3.18
C LEU A 111 -13.25 7.12 2.49
N ALA A 112 -12.84 6.09 1.77
CA ALA A 112 -13.74 5.13 1.13
C ALA A 112 -13.18 3.71 1.31
N PRO A 113 -13.79 2.88 2.19
CA PRO A 113 -13.55 1.46 2.18
C PRO A 113 -14.12 0.81 0.92
N ILE A 114 -13.39 -0.14 0.36
CA ILE A 114 -13.85 -0.95 -0.77
C ILE A 114 -13.82 -2.41 -0.34
N HIS A 115 -14.97 -3.07 -0.38
CA HIS A 115 -15.15 -4.46 0.06
C HIS A 115 -15.30 -5.39 -1.14
N ALA A 116 -15.20 -6.70 -0.88
CA ALA A 116 -15.34 -7.74 -1.90
C ALA A 116 -14.39 -7.57 -3.10
N VAL A 117 -13.19 -7.03 -2.85
CA VAL A 117 -12.10 -6.90 -3.82
C VAL A 117 -11.01 -7.93 -3.53
N GLY A 118 -10.33 -8.38 -4.58
CA GLY A 118 -9.26 -9.36 -4.48
C GLY A 118 -8.47 -9.48 -5.77
N SER A 119 -7.36 -10.20 -5.71
CA SER A 119 -6.54 -10.50 -6.89
C SER A 119 -7.30 -11.44 -7.84
N PRO A 120 -7.24 -11.23 -9.17
CA PRO A 120 -7.77 -12.19 -10.14
C PRO A 120 -6.92 -13.46 -10.23
N SER A 121 -5.69 -13.44 -9.70
CA SER A 121 -4.82 -14.62 -9.68
C SER A 121 -5.30 -15.64 -8.66
N ALA A 122 -5.38 -16.90 -9.07
CA ALA A 122 -5.73 -18.02 -8.21
C ALA A 122 -4.51 -18.62 -7.46
N THR A 123 -3.37 -17.90 -7.45
CA THR A 123 -2.15 -18.39 -6.79
C THR A 123 -2.38 -18.66 -5.29
N ARG A 124 -1.79 -19.75 -4.81
CA ARG A 124 -1.77 -20.12 -3.38
C ARG A 124 -0.45 -19.76 -2.69
N SER A 125 0.50 -19.18 -3.43
CA SER A 125 1.78 -18.71 -2.90
C SER A 125 1.61 -17.31 -2.32
N HIS A 126 1.90 -17.14 -1.04
CA HIS A 126 1.87 -15.82 -0.39
C HIS A 126 2.90 -14.86 -1.00
N PHE A 127 4.05 -15.37 -1.45
CA PHE A 127 5.08 -14.55 -2.11
C PHE A 127 4.58 -14.04 -3.47
N ASP A 128 4.00 -14.93 -4.28
CA ASP A 128 3.51 -14.55 -5.60
C ASP A 128 2.31 -13.60 -5.50
N ALA A 129 1.37 -13.87 -4.58
CA ALA A 129 0.23 -12.98 -4.35
C ALA A 129 0.68 -11.58 -3.92
N GLN A 130 1.72 -11.49 -3.09
CA GLN A 130 2.28 -10.21 -2.67
C GLN A 130 2.93 -9.49 -3.85
N ASP A 131 3.82 -10.16 -4.58
CA ASP A 131 4.52 -9.58 -5.74
C ASP A 131 3.52 -9.06 -6.79
N TYR A 132 2.46 -9.82 -7.06
CA TYR A 132 1.40 -9.41 -8.00
C TYR A 132 0.60 -8.20 -7.53
N MET A 133 0.34 -8.08 -6.24
CA MET A 133 -0.39 -6.93 -5.68
C MET A 133 0.50 -5.68 -5.60
N GLU A 134 1.81 -5.84 -5.38
CA GLU A 134 2.78 -4.75 -5.34
C GLU A 134 3.08 -4.20 -6.75
N SER A 135 3.26 -5.09 -7.73
CA SER A 135 3.55 -4.74 -9.14
C SER A 135 2.31 -4.44 -9.98
N ALA A 136 1.11 -4.76 -9.48
CA ALA A 136 -0.15 -4.74 -10.21
C ALA A 136 -0.15 -5.57 -11.51
N THR A 137 0.68 -6.62 -11.58
CA THR A 137 0.77 -7.53 -12.74
C THR A 137 0.49 -8.99 -12.33
N PRO A 138 -0.79 -9.39 -12.21
CA PRO A 138 -1.15 -10.75 -11.84
C PRO A 138 -0.58 -11.75 -12.84
N ASP A 139 -0.08 -12.87 -12.32
CA ASP A 139 0.50 -14.00 -13.08
C ASP A 139 1.77 -13.64 -13.89
N ASN A 140 2.35 -12.45 -13.69
CA ASN A 140 3.62 -12.04 -14.29
C ASN A 140 4.65 -11.69 -13.20
N LYS A 141 5.74 -12.47 -13.13
CA LYS A 141 6.85 -12.26 -12.18
C LYS A 141 8.01 -11.45 -12.75
N GLY A 142 7.94 -11.08 -14.03
CA GLY A 142 9.02 -10.41 -14.77
C GLY A 142 8.86 -8.90 -14.89
N THR A 143 7.94 -8.30 -14.13
CA THR A 143 7.70 -6.86 -14.18
C THR A 143 8.92 -6.13 -13.65
N SER A 144 9.49 -5.26 -14.48
CA SER A 144 10.63 -4.42 -14.10
C SER A 144 10.18 -3.23 -13.27
N ASP A 145 10.91 -2.94 -12.19
CA ASP A 145 10.79 -1.69 -11.41
C ASP A 145 11.02 -0.43 -12.25
#